data_AF-A0A1Y4SI57-F1
#
_entry.id   AF-A0A1Y4SI57-F1
#
_cell.length_a   1.000
_cell.length_b   1.000
_cell.length_c   1.000
_cell.angle_alpha   90.00
_cell.angle_beta   90.00
_cell.angle_gamma   90.00
#
_symmetry.space_group_name_H-M   'P 1'
#
loop_
_entity.id
_entity.type
_entity.pdbx_description
1 polymer ?
#
loop_
_entity_poly.entity_id
_entity_poly.type
_entity_poly.pdbx_seq_one_letter_code
_entity_poly.pdbx_strand_id
1 'polypeptide(L)'
;MTEKRTGYSANEAWKALLKKYPIVEKIEKEGVCRIQADQIREFREPRLMAKWDSSDSLPDVLRKHKINILPDCRTSYVLGDFLLYQKLPELSEHVTQMTHIEMPDYESIDVDNINSEANAIHGLMLSGILDDFLGEGRNDATFNGRMGTGVFDFRVDTVRGVPAEIHVKNAQCEIDGGFENPASVVIMEAKNVVHEDFHIRQLYYPYRLWRTKVKKPIRLVFCVYSNMIYRLFEYRFADPENYSSIELVQTKNYSLQDTSISLEELKEVRQLTPVRTDDAMKDTDIPFIQANSMERIISLLENMYENPMTSQQIAELMDFDPRQSDYYYNAGRYLGLFEKRKEEGQILTALTALGQKVFKLNYKERQLKLVSLILEHEIFAEFFDQMAETGGFPDKEGIQNEMRRLHVCGEGQIVRRASSVQGWLKWIFRLTQL
;
A
#
# COMPACT_ATOMS: atom_id res chain seq x y z
N MET A 1 5.86 28.03 -18.92
CA MET A 1 4.49 28.40 -18.55
C MET A 1 4.37 28.18 -17.05
N THR A 2 4.07 29.26 -16.33
CA THR A 2 4.04 29.34 -14.88
C THR A 2 3.04 28.35 -14.30
N GLU A 3 3.53 27.41 -13.48
CA GLU A 3 2.71 26.61 -12.58
C GLU A 3 1.85 27.56 -11.74
N LYS A 4 0.55 27.66 -12.04
CA LYS A 4 -0.39 28.04 -11.00
C LYS A 4 -0.39 26.88 -10.01
N ARG A 5 0.40 27.02 -8.94
CA ARG A 5 0.22 26.22 -7.70
C ARG A 5 -1.14 26.57 -7.13
N THR A 6 -2.20 26.04 -7.71
CA THR A 6 -3.49 25.95 -7.05
C THR A 6 -3.29 24.95 -5.92
N GLY A 7 -3.20 25.43 -4.68
CA GLY A 7 -3.02 24.60 -3.48
C GLY A 7 -4.20 23.68 -3.15
N TYR A 8 -4.99 23.28 -4.15
CA TYR A 8 -6.10 22.36 -4.00
C TYR A 8 -5.57 20.96 -3.73
N SER A 9 -6.10 20.32 -2.68
CA SER A 9 -6.09 18.86 -2.58
C SER A 9 -6.79 18.24 -3.79
N ALA A 10 -6.49 16.97 -4.09
CA ALA A 10 -7.13 16.29 -5.22
C ALA A 10 -8.66 16.26 -5.10
N ASN A 11 -9.19 16.12 -3.88
CA ASN A 11 -10.63 16.20 -3.60
C ASN A 11 -11.23 17.58 -3.87
N GLU A 12 -10.54 18.67 -3.54
CA GLU A 12 -11.02 20.03 -3.84
C GLU A 12 -10.96 20.33 -5.34
N ALA A 13 -9.91 19.89 -6.02
CA ALA A 13 -9.78 20.03 -7.46
C ALA A 13 -10.91 19.26 -8.18
N TRP A 14 -11.21 18.03 -7.76
CA TRP A 14 -12.34 17.26 -8.31
C TRP A 14 -13.70 17.89 -8.00
N LYS A 15 -13.92 18.46 -6.81
CA LYS A 15 -15.14 19.23 -6.51
C LYS A 15 -15.33 20.41 -7.47
N ALA A 16 -14.25 21.12 -7.77
CA ALA A 16 -14.27 22.25 -8.69
C ALA A 16 -14.54 21.81 -10.15
N LEU A 17 -13.95 20.67 -10.57
CA LEU A 17 -14.20 20.05 -11.87
C LEU A 17 -15.67 19.65 -12.05
N LEU A 18 -16.24 18.93 -11.08
CA LEU A 18 -17.64 18.49 -11.12
C LEU A 18 -18.63 19.66 -11.07
N LYS A 19 -18.24 20.80 -10.48
CA LYS A 19 -19.06 22.03 -10.50
C LYS A 19 -18.98 22.76 -11.84
N LYS A 20 -17.82 22.73 -12.51
CA LYS A 20 -17.59 23.47 -13.75
C LYS A 20 -18.11 22.73 -14.98
N TYR A 21 -17.96 21.41 -15.02
CA TYR A 21 -18.34 20.59 -16.17
C TYR A 21 -19.48 19.64 -15.79
N PRO A 22 -20.44 19.38 -16.71
CA PRO A 22 -21.59 18.51 -16.44
C PRO A 22 -21.21 17.02 -16.50
N ILE A 23 -20.27 16.60 -15.66
CA ILE A 23 -19.68 15.26 -15.66
C ILE A 23 -20.69 14.25 -15.12
N VAL A 24 -21.34 14.58 -14.00
CA VAL A 24 -22.31 13.70 -13.33
C VAL A 24 -23.51 13.45 -14.24
N GLU A 25 -24.09 14.51 -14.80
CA GLU A 25 -25.27 14.42 -15.66
C GLU A 25 -24.98 13.62 -16.93
N LYS A 26 -23.77 13.78 -17.50
CA LYS A 26 -23.35 12.98 -18.67
C LYS A 26 -23.19 11.50 -18.34
N ILE A 27 -22.57 11.17 -17.20
CA ILE A 27 -22.43 9.77 -16.77
C ILE A 27 -23.82 9.14 -16.52
N GLU A 28 -24.75 9.87 -15.92
CA GLU A 28 -26.11 9.38 -15.69
C GLU A 28 -26.83 9.09 -17.00
N LYS A 29 -26.74 10.00 -17.99
CA LYS A 29 -27.49 9.92 -19.24
C LYS A 29 -26.86 9.02 -20.30
N GLU A 30 -25.53 9.04 -20.41
CA GLU A 30 -24.76 8.40 -21.49
C GLU A 30 -23.90 7.22 -20.99
N GLY A 31 -23.83 7.00 -19.68
CA GLY A 31 -23.02 5.96 -19.05
C GLY A 31 -21.56 6.37 -18.81
N VAL A 32 -21.00 7.21 -19.69
CA VAL A 32 -19.61 7.67 -19.61
C VAL A 32 -19.48 9.16 -19.93
N CYS A 33 -18.42 9.80 -19.42
CA CYS A 33 -18.05 11.16 -19.78
C CYS A 33 -16.55 11.23 -20.09
N ARG A 34 -16.18 11.79 -21.26
CA ARG A 34 -14.76 12.04 -21.59
C ARG A 34 -14.33 13.42 -21.13
N ILE A 35 -13.11 13.52 -20.60
CA ILE A 35 -12.47 14.77 -20.20
C ILE A 35 -11.04 14.83 -20.74
N GLN A 36 -10.62 16.00 -21.23
CA GLN A 36 -9.24 16.21 -21.66
C GLN A 36 -8.33 16.50 -20.46
N ALA A 37 -7.07 16.07 -20.55
CA ALA A 37 -6.04 16.38 -19.56
C ALA A 37 -5.90 17.90 -19.35
N ASP A 38 -6.10 18.69 -20.40
CA ASP A 38 -6.04 20.15 -20.33
C ASP A 38 -7.14 20.75 -19.43
N GLN A 39 -8.34 20.16 -19.41
CA GLN A 39 -9.43 20.59 -18.53
C GLN A 39 -9.12 20.28 -17.06
N ILE A 40 -8.47 19.13 -16.80
CA ILE A 40 -8.01 18.77 -15.45
C ILE A 40 -6.90 19.73 -15.00
N ARG A 41 -5.96 20.05 -15.91
CA ARG A 41 -4.81 20.93 -15.65
C ARG A 41 -5.20 22.34 -15.21
N GLU A 42 -6.41 22.78 -15.52
CA GLU A 42 -6.94 24.06 -15.01
C GLU A 42 -6.99 24.12 -13.47
N PHE A 43 -7.07 22.97 -12.80
CA PHE A 43 -7.24 22.86 -11.35
C PHE A 43 -6.06 22.19 -10.65
N ARG A 44 -5.47 21.14 -11.23
CA ARG A 44 -4.31 20.41 -10.69
C ARG A 44 -3.64 19.58 -11.78
N GLU A 45 -2.38 19.21 -11.59
CA GLU A 45 -1.63 18.36 -12.52
C GLU A 45 -2.41 17.05 -12.83
N PRO A 46 -2.64 16.71 -14.12
CA PRO A 46 -3.52 15.59 -14.49
C PRO A 46 -3.09 14.20 -13.99
N ARG A 47 -1.79 13.90 -13.94
CA ARG A 47 -1.30 12.62 -13.44
C ARG A 47 -1.67 12.43 -11.96
N LEU A 48 -1.57 13.48 -11.13
CA LEU A 48 -2.00 13.48 -9.72
C LEU A 48 -3.52 13.43 -9.53
N MET A 49 -4.30 13.50 -10.61
CA MET A 49 -5.77 13.53 -10.57
C MET A 49 -6.40 12.27 -11.16
N ALA A 50 -5.61 11.39 -11.78
CA ALA A 50 -6.09 10.21 -12.49
C ALA A 50 -5.31 8.93 -12.14
N LYS A 51 -4.36 8.99 -11.20
CA LYS A 51 -3.62 7.84 -10.68
C LYS A 51 -4.10 7.55 -9.25
N TRP A 52 -4.97 6.55 -9.12
CA TRP A 52 -5.51 6.05 -7.86
C TRP A 52 -5.16 4.56 -7.79
N ASP A 53 -4.03 4.21 -7.17
CA ASP A 53 -3.53 2.83 -7.23
C ASP A 53 -4.36 1.90 -6.32
N SER A 54 -5.01 2.45 -5.29
CA SER A 54 -5.99 1.76 -4.42
C SER A 54 -7.32 2.53 -4.30
N SER A 55 -8.41 1.85 -3.96
CA SER A 55 -9.74 2.48 -3.82
C SER A 55 -9.79 3.46 -2.65
N ASP A 56 -8.96 3.27 -1.63
CA ASP A 56 -8.77 4.17 -0.50
C ASP A 56 -8.28 5.56 -0.93
N SER A 57 -7.46 5.62 -1.99
CA SER A 57 -6.92 6.87 -2.53
C SER A 57 -7.96 7.70 -3.31
N LEU A 58 -9.08 7.09 -3.70
CA LEU A 58 -10.08 7.74 -4.53
C LEU A 58 -10.72 8.92 -3.77
N PRO A 59 -10.68 10.16 -4.32
CA PRO A 59 -11.25 11.34 -3.69
C PRO A 59 -12.71 11.16 -3.25
N ASP A 60 -13.03 11.60 -2.04
CA ASP A 60 -14.38 11.47 -1.45
C ASP A 60 -15.50 11.94 -2.37
N VAL A 61 -15.29 13.05 -3.10
CA VAL A 61 -16.29 13.59 -4.01
C VAL A 61 -16.60 12.63 -5.16
N LEU A 62 -15.58 11.93 -5.69
CA LEU A 62 -15.77 10.92 -6.72
C LEU A 62 -16.43 9.67 -6.13
N ARG A 63 -15.97 9.21 -4.97
CA ARG A 63 -16.56 8.07 -4.24
C ARG A 63 -18.05 8.27 -3.96
N LYS A 64 -18.45 9.46 -3.51
CA LYS A 64 -19.86 9.82 -3.26
C LYS A 64 -20.75 9.74 -4.50
N HIS A 65 -20.22 10.11 -5.66
CA HIS A 65 -20.93 10.00 -6.94
C HIS A 65 -20.67 8.66 -7.64
N LYS A 66 -19.92 7.74 -7.00
CA LYS A 66 -19.51 6.44 -7.57
C LYS A 66 -18.73 6.57 -8.89
N ILE A 67 -18.00 7.67 -9.08
CA ILE A 67 -17.26 7.94 -10.32
C ILE A 67 -15.84 7.41 -10.19
N ASN A 68 -15.40 6.66 -11.18
CA ASN A 68 -14.02 6.26 -11.41
C ASN A 68 -13.51 6.82 -12.75
N ILE A 69 -12.20 6.77 -12.94
CA ILE A 69 -11.51 7.38 -14.08
C ILE A 69 -10.50 6.40 -14.70
N LEU A 70 -10.48 6.31 -16.02
CA LEU A 70 -9.52 5.53 -16.80
C LEU A 70 -8.85 6.41 -17.85
N PRO A 71 -7.54 6.25 -18.12
CA PRO A 71 -6.92 6.86 -19.29
C PRO A 71 -7.34 6.12 -20.56
N ASP A 72 -7.97 6.83 -21.50
CA ASP A 72 -8.29 6.31 -22.84
C ASP A 72 -7.22 6.68 -23.88
N CYS A 73 -6.48 7.77 -23.68
CA CYS A 73 -5.25 8.06 -24.42
C CYS A 73 -4.24 8.87 -23.57
N ARG A 74 -3.19 9.42 -24.17
CA ARG A 74 -2.19 10.24 -23.45
C ARG A 74 -2.73 11.60 -22.96
N THR A 75 -3.79 12.10 -23.57
CA THR A 75 -4.30 13.46 -23.34
C THR A 75 -5.76 13.48 -22.92
N SER A 76 -6.38 12.33 -22.69
CA SER A 76 -7.80 12.19 -22.38
C SER A 76 -8.02 11.08 -21.35
N TYR A 77 -9.11 11.22 -20.63
CA TYR A 77 -9.62 10.25 -19.68
C TYR A 77 -11.12 10.04 -19.90
N VAL A 78 -11.59 8.85 -19.57
CA VAL A 78 -13.00 8.49 -19.50
C VAL A 78 -13.40 8.31 -18.05
N LEU A 79 -14.52 8.94 -17.66
CA LEU A 79 -15.16 8.81 -16.37
C LEU A 79 -16.45 8.02 -16.50
N GLY A 80 -16.77 7.24 -15.48
CA GLY A 80 -18.00 6.46 -15.40
C GLY A 80 -18.09 5.77 -14.05
N ASP A 81 -19.20 5.08 -13.80
CA ASP A 81 -19.42 4.31 -12.57
C ASP A 81 -18.76 2.92 -12.61
N PHE A 82 -17.51 2.88 -13.08
CA PHE A 82 -16.75 1.65 -13.31
C PHE A 82 -16.33 0.96 -12.01
N LEU A 83 -16.23 -0.37 -12.04
CA LEU A 83 -15.61 -1.19 -11.01
C LEU A 83 -14.15 -1.50 -11.40
N LEU A 84 -13.19 -0.72 -10.89
CA LEU A 84 -11.80 -0.73 -11.37
C LEU A 84 -10.78 -1.44 -10.46
N TYR A 85 -11.18 -1.82 -9.24
CA TYR A 85 -10.28 -2.31 -8.21
C TYR A 85 -10.51 -3.77 -7.91
N GLN A 86 -9.42 -4.52 -7.71
CA GLN A 86 -9.43 -5.91 -7.28
C GLN A 86 -8.93 -5.98 -5.84
N LYS A 87 -9.75 -6.54 -4.96
CA LYS A 87 -9.35 -6.80 -3.57
C LYS A 87 -8.23 -7.82 -3.53
N LEU A 88 -7.23 -7.53 -2.70
CA LEU A 88 -6.23 -8.51 -2.30
C LEU A 88 -6.86 -9.43 -1.25
N PRO A 89 -6.69 -10.76 -1.36
CA PRO A 89 -7.24 -11.68 -0.38
C PRO A 89 -6.61 -11.46 1.00
N GLU A 90 -7.37 -11.73 2.06
CA GLU A 90 -6.83 -11.70 3.41
C GLU A 90 -5.77 -12.81 3.57
N LEU A 91 -4.66 -12.43 4.23
CA LEU A 91 -3.52 -13.31 4.44
C LEU A 91 -3.92 -14.38 5.46
N SER A 92 -4.14 -15.59 4.97
CA SER A 92 -4.37 -16.79 5.77
C SER A 92 -3.31 -17.86 5.55
N GLU A 93 -2.36 -17.60 4.64
CA GLU A 93 -1.29 -18.53 4.27
C GLU A 93 -0.04 -18.27 5.11
N HIS A 94 0.58 -19.36 5.58
CA HIS A 94 1.89 -19.34 6.24
C HIS A 94 2.94 -18.74 5.30
N VAL A 95 3.86 -17.97 5.86
CA VAL A 95 5.03 -17.43 5.15
C VAL A 95 6.00 -18.58 4.90
N THR A 96 6.22 -18.90 3.62
CA THR A 96 7.24 -19.88 3.23
C THR A 96 8.61 -19.22 3.39
N GLN A 97 9.40 -19.68 4.35
CA GLN A 97 10.79 -19.28 4.42
C GLN A 97 11.56 -19.90 3.25
N MET A 98 12.15 -19.05 2.41
CA MET A 98 13.07 -19.51 1.38
C MET A 98 14.36 -19.91 2.06
N THR A 99 14.55 -21.23 2.20
CA THR A 99 15.63 -21.81 3.00
C THR A 99 16.98 -21.78 2.31
N HIS A 100 17.05 -21.37 1.04
CA HIS A 100 18.32 -21.30 0.35
C HIS A 100 18.26 -20.32 -0.81
N ILE A 101 18.89 -19.17 -0.61
CA ILE A 101 19.51 -18.46 -1.71
C ILE A 101 20.97 -18.47 -1.34
N GLU A 102 21.77 -19.25 -2.05
CA GLU A 102 23.19 -18.91 -2.15
C GLU A 102 23.23 -17.59 -2.91
N MET A 103 23.00 -16.49 -2.19
CA MET A 103 23.15 -15.15 -2.73
C MET A 103 24.64 -15.00 -3.01
N PRO A 104 25.05 -14.83 -4.27
CA PRO A 104 26.42 -14.48 -4.58
C PRO A 104 26.79 -13.18 -3.84
N ASP A 105 28.07 -13.01 -3.50
CA ASP A 105 28.58 -11.82 -2.81
C ASP A 105 28.52 -10.59 -3.74
N TYR A 106 27.33 -10.01 -3.86
CA TYR A 106 27.03 -8.87 -4.72
C TYR A 106 27.06 -7.57 -3.91
N GLU A 107 27.95 -6.67 -4.28
CA GLU A 107 28.06 -5.33 -3.64
C GLU A 107 26.91 -4.38 -4.04
N SER A 108 26.18 -4.69 -5.12
CA SER A 108 25.16 -3.80 -5.70
C SER A 108 23.75 -4.00 -5.16
N ILE A 109 23.52 -5.05 -4.36
CA ILE A 109 22.22 -5.32 -3.73
C ILE A 109 22.44 -5.79 -2.31
N ASP A 110 21.69 -5.18 -1.39
CA ASP A 110 21.64 -5.59 0.00
C ASP A 110 20.26 -6.21 0.26
N VAL A 111 20.25 -7.53 0.41
CA VAL A 111 19.03 -8.33 0.60
C VAL A 111 18.44 -8.16 1.99
N ASP A 112 19.23 -7.69 2.95
CA ASP A 112 18.78 -7.34 4.29
C ASP A 112 18.19 -5.92 4.32
N ASN A 113 18.47 -5.09 3.31
CA ASN A 113 18.05 -3.70 3.22
C ASN A 113 17.33 -3.36 1.89
N ILE A 114 16.28 -4.11 1.56
CA ILE A 114 15.43 -3.82 0.40
C ILE A 114 14.40 -2.73 0.75
N ASN A 115 14.52 -1.56 0.10
CA ASN A 115 13.68 -0.38 0.38
C ASN A 115 13.01 0.24 -0.86
N SER A 116 13.11 -0.39 -2.04
CA SER A 116 12.48 0.07 -3.28
C SER A 116 11.85 -1.09 -4.04
N GLU A 117 10.83 -0.79 -4.87
CA GLU A 117 10.17 -1.77 -5.75
C GLU A 117 11.17 -2.44 -6.69
N ALA A 118 12.13 -1.69 -7.24
CA ALA A 118 13.18 -2.23 -8.11
C ALA A 118 14.11 -3.20 -7.37
N ASN A 119 14.58 -2.85 -6.16
CA ASN A 119 15.40 -3.75 -5.36
C ASN A 119 14.60 -4.99 -4.90
N ALA A 120 13.30 -4.83 -4.63
CA ALA A 120 12.43 -5.95 -4.30
C ALA A 120 12.34 -6.93 -5.48
N ILE A 121 12.16 -6.44 -6.71
CA ILE A 121 12.20 -7.28 -7.91
C ILE A 121 13.56 -7.97 -8.07
N HIS A 122 14.67 -7.26 -7.89
CA HIS A 122 15.99 -7.89 -7.96
C HIS A 122 16.16 -9.01 -6.92
N GLY A 123 15.78 -8.76 -5.67
CA GLY A 123 15.82 -9.77 -4.60
C GLY A 123 14.93 -10.97 -4.91
N LEU A 124 13.75 -10.75 -5.46
CA LEU A 124 12.80 -11.78 -5.89
C LEU A 124 13.34 -12.67 -7.02
N MET A 125 14.11 -12.08 -7.95
CA MET A 125 14.75 -12.83 -9.03
C MET A 125 15.97 -13.61 -8.54
N LEU A 126 16.86 -12.95 -7.79
CA LEU A 126 18.08 -13.59 -7.27
C LEU A 126 17.75 -14.71 -6.29
N SER A 127 16.63 -14.60 -5.58
CA SER A 127 16.16 -15.61 -4.63
C SER A 127 15.54 -16.86 -5.25
N GLY A 128 15.20 -16.83 -6.54
CA GLY A 128 14.38 -17.86 -7.15
C GLY A 128 12.94 -17.89 -6.64
N ILE A 129 12.47 -16.85 -5.90
CA ILE A 129 11.06 -16.76 -5.46
C ILE A 129 10.12 -16.81 -6.66
N LEU A 130 10.44 -16.10 -7.74
CA LEU A 130 9.59 -16.13 -8.94
C LEU A 130 9.51 -17.53 -9.55
N ASP A 131 10.66 -18.19 -9.62
CA ASP A 131 10.80 -19.51 -10.23
C ASP A 131 10.01 -20.56 -9.42
N ASP A 132 10.11 -20.52 -8.09
CA ASP A 132 9.36 -21.37 -7.18
C ASP A 132 7.85 -21.09 -7.24
N PHE A 133 7.45 -19.81 -7.25
CA PHE A 133 6.04 -19.41 -7.33
C PHE A 133 5.37 -19.84 -8.64
N LEU A 134 6.08 -19.71 -9.75
CA LEU A 134 5.56 -20.05 -11.07
C LEU A 134 5.71 -21.55 -11.38
N GLY A 135 6.62 -22.25 -10.73
CA GLY A 135 6.93 -23.67 -10.99
C GLY A 135 7.54 -23.92 -12.38
N GLU A 136 8.03 -22.88 -13.05
CA GLU A 136 8.46 -22.89 -14.46
C GLU A 136 9.93 -22.51 -14.63
N GLY A 137 10.83 -23.20 -13.93
CA GLY A 137 12.29 -23.00 -14.08
C GLY A 137 12.73 -21.54 -13.95
N ARG A 138 13.89 -21.21 -14.52
CA ARG A 138 14.48 -19.87 -14.44
C ARG A 138 13.73 -18.87 -15.32
N ASN A 139 13.33 -17.75 -14.73
CA ASN A 139 12.83 -16.58 -15.44
C ASN A 139 13.96 -15.58 -15.69
N ASP A 140 14.09 -15.05 -16.91
CA ASP A 140 15.08 -14.02 -17.24
C ASP A 140 14.38 -12.68 -17.48
N ALA A 141 14.93 -11.59 -16.94
CA ALA A 141 14.40 -10.24 -17.16
C ALA A 141 14.65 -9.77 -18.60
N THR A 142 13.60 -9.40 -19.32
CA THR A 142 13.65 -9.10 -20.77
C THR A 142 13.07 -7.74 -21.14
N PHE A 143 12.18 -7.15 -20.34
CA PHE A 143 11.63 -5.81 -20.58
C PHE A 143 11.10 -5.17 -19.29
N ASN A 144 11.06 -3.83 -19.24
CA ASN A 144 10.37 -3.04 -18.21
C ASN A 144 10.19 -1.60 -18.71
N GLY A 145 9.56 -0.77 -17.89
CA GLY A 145 9.44 0.68 -18.10
C GLY A 145 8.17 1.12 -18.83
N ARG A 146 8.16 2.41 -19.20
CA ARG A 146 6.98 3.09 -19.76
C ARG A 146 6.78 2.80 -21.24
N MET A 147 5.55 2.46 -21.60
CA MET A 147 5.18 2.09 -22.97
C MET A 147 3.81 2.67 -23.36
N GLY A 148 3.56 2.73 -24.68
CA GLY A 148 2.22 2.99 -25.22
C GLY A 148 1.47 1.69 -25.43
N THR A 149 0.20 1.63 -25.03
CA THR A 149 -0.60 0.39 -25.04
C THR A 149 -1.13 -0.03 -26.42
N GLY A 150 -0.96 0.78 -27.45
CA GLY A 150 -1.57 0.53 -28.76
C GLY A 150 -3.07 0.84 -28.77
N VAL A 151 -3.83 0.16 -29.63
CA VAL A 151 -5.28 0.38 -29.77
C VAL A 151 -6.01 -0.89 -29.41
N PHE A 152 -6.99 -0.78 -28.51
CA PHE A 152 -7.84 -1.90 -28.14
C PHE A 152 -9.14 -1.42 -27.48
N ASP A 153 -10.15 -2.26 -27.56
CA ASP A 153 -11.45 -2.07 -26.91
C ASP A 153 -11.64 -3.10 -25.79
N PHE A 154 -12.43 -2.74 -24.79
CA PHE A 154 -12.85 -3.65 -23.73
C PHE A 154 -14.17 -3.23 -23.09
N ARG A 155 -14.80 -4.19 -22.40
CA ARG A 155 -15.93 -3.97 -21.51
C ARG A 155 -15.48 -3.91 -20.06
N VAL A 156 -16.12 -3.07 -19.27
CA VAL A 156 -15.89 -2.96 -17.82
C VAL A 156 -17.23 -2.91 -17.10
N ASP A 157 -17.33 -3.65 -16.01
CA ASP A 157 -18.52 -3.66 -15.18
C ASP A 157 -18.72 -2.32 -14.49
N THR A 158 -19.99 -1.99 -14.26
CA THR A 158 -20.42 -0.72 -13.68
C THR A 158 -21.31 -0.96 -12.48
N VAL A 159 -21.41 0.04 -11.60
CA VAL A 159 -22.30 -0.03 -10.42
C VAL A 159 -23.76 -0.16 -10.83
N ARG A 160 -24.17 0.39 -11.97
CA ARG A 160 -25.54 0.23 -12.50
C ARG A 160 -25.83 -1.13 -13.14
N GLY A 161 -24.85 -2.04 -13.23
CA GLY A 161 -25.03 -3.38 -13.79
C GLY A 161 -25.10 -3.45 -15.32
N VAL A 162 -24.75 -2.36 -16.02
CA VAL A 162 -24.66 -2.32 -17.49
C VAL A 162 -23.21 -2.09 -17.88
N PRO A 163 -22.50 -3.07 -18.45
CA PRO A 163 -21.10 -2.91 -18.81
C PRO A 163 -20.88 -1.73 -19.77
N ALA A 164 -19.82 -0.98 -19.55
CA ALA A 164 -19.42 0.13 -20.41
C ALA A 164 -18.34 -0.33 -21.40
N GLU A 165 -18.43 0.13 -22.65
CA GLU A 165 -17.40 -0.11 -23.67
C GLU A 165 -16.39 1.04 -23.70
N ILE A 166 -15.11 0.69 -23.58
CA ILE A 166 -14.00 1.63 -23.49
C ILE A 166 -13.06 1.39 -24.66
N HIS A 167 -12.87 2.45 -25.45
CA HIS A 167 -11.89 2.49 -26.54
C HIS A 167 -10.60 3.14 -26.05
N VAL A 168 -9.50 2.39 -26.05
CA VAL A 168 -8.16 2.88 -25.70
C VAL A 168 -7.33 3.10 -26.95
N LYS A 169 -6.70 4.27 -27.04
CA LYS A 169 -5.78 4.64 -28.12
C LYS A 169 -4.49 5.21 -27.56
N ASN A 170 -3.45 4.39 -27.53
CA ASN A 170 -2.09 4.74 -27.12
C ASN A 170 -2.03 5.36 -25.72
N ALA A 171 -2.84 4.87 -24.78
CA ALA A 171 -2.68 5.21 -23.37
C ALA A 171 -1.27 4.81 -22.90
N GLN A 172 -0.78 5.49 -21.86
CA GLN A 172 0.49 5.15 -21.25
C GLN A 172 0.30 4.05 -20.21
N CYS A 173 1.14 3.02 -20.25
CA CYS A 173 1.30 2.04 -19.19
C CYS A 173 2.77 1.99 -18.74
N GLU A 174 2.99 1.45 -17.56
CA GLU A 174 4.30 1.21 -16.94
C GLU A 174 4.32 -0.26 -16.52
N ILE A 175 5.47 -0.91 -16.66
CA ILE A 175 5.68 -2.32 -16.29
C ILE A 175 6.92 -2.34 -15.41
N ASP A 176 6.79 -2.80 -14.18
CA ASP A 176 7.90 -2.82 -13.23
C ASP A 176 8.89 -3.96 -13.55
N GLY A 177 8.34 -5.15 -13.85
CA GLY A 177 9.13 -6.33 -14.24
C GLY A 177 8.50 -7.09 -15.40
N GLY A 178 9.28 -7.34 -16.45
CA GLY A 178 8.92 -8.20 -17.56
C GLY A 178 9.95 -9.30 -17.71
N PHE A 179 9.50 -10.55 -17.56
CA PHE A 179 10.35 -11.72 -17.57
C PHE A 179 9.91 -12.71 -18.64
N GLU A 180 10.82 -13.57 -19.05
CA GLU A 180 10.52 -14.61 -20.01
C GLU A 180 11.27 -15.90 -19.65
N ASN A 181 10.59 -17.03 -19.81
CA ASN A 181 11.17 -18.36 -19.74
C ASN A 181 10.72 -19.14 -21.00
N PRO A 182 11.15 -20.41 -21.22
CA PRO A 182 10.74 -21.16 -22.40
C PRO A 182 9.22 -21.36 -22.55
N ALA A 183 8.47 -21.40 -21.44
CA ALA A 183 7.03 -21.68 -21.40
C ALA A 183 6.15 -20.42 -21.50
N SER A 184 6.53 -19.32 -20.83
CA SER A 184 5.65 -18.15 -20.68
C SER A 184 6.41 -16.81 -20.67
N VAL A 185 5.64 -15.73 -20.88
CA VAL A 185 6.05 -14.36 -20.60
C VAL A 185 5.37 -13.92 -19.31
N VAL A 186 6.12 -13.34 -18.38
CA VAL A 186 5.62 -12.90 -17.09
C VAL A 186 5.62 -11.38 -17.05
N ILE A 187 4.50 -10.78 -16.69
CA ILE A 187 4.39 -9.35 -16.42
C ILE A 187 4.13 -9.19 -14.92
N MET A 188 4.95 -8.39 -14.28
CA MET A 188 4.89 -8.10 -12.86
C MET A 188 4.65 -6.62 -12.59
N GLU A 189 3.70 -6.35 -11.71
CA GLU A 189 3.58 -5.08 -10.99
C GLU A 189 4.07 -5.32 -9.57
N ALA A 190 4.94 -4.45 -9.07
CA ALA A 190 5.47 -4.51 -7.72
C ALA A 190 4.97 -3.33 -6.88
N LYS A 191 4.77 -3.56 -5.59
CA LYS A 191 4.45 -2.53 -4.59
C LYS A 191 5.29 -2.72 -3.35
N ASN A 192 5.70 -1.61 -2.76
CA ASN A 192 6.37 -1.59 -1.46
C ASN A 192 5.51 -1.03 -0.32
N VAL A 193 4.20 -0.86 -0.56
CA VAL A 193 3.19 -0.45 0.41
C VAL A 193 2.01 -1.42 0.33
N VAL A 194 1.47 -1.78 1.50
CA VAL A 194 0.32 -2.68 1.61
C VAL A 194 -0.99 -1.88 1.50
N HIS A 195 -1.79 -2.21 0.48
CA HIS A 195 -3.16 -1.72 0.28
C HIS A 195 -4.18 -2.86 0.38
N GLU A 196 -5.46 -2.55 0.55
CA GLU A 196 -6.54 -3.57 0.60
C GLU A 196 -6.93 -4.08 -0.79
N ASP A 197 -6.68 -3.25 -1.82
CA ASP A 197 -6.96 -3.55 -3.21
C ASP A 197 -5.94 -2.83 -4.12
N PHE A 198 -5.97 -3.17 -5.40
CA PHE A 198 -5.16 -2.52 -6.42
C PHE A 198 -5.98 -2.22 -7.67
N HIS A 199 -5.50 -1.26 -8.47
CA HIS A 199 -6.16 -0.86 -9.70
C HIS A 199 -5.85 -1.87 -10.83
N ILE A 200 -6.86 -2.61 -11.31
CA ILE A 200 -6.74 -3.73 -12.26
C ILE A 200 -5.95 -3.35 -13.54
N ARG A 201 -6.06 -2.11 -14.01
CA ARG A 201 -5.29 -1.50 -15.12
C ARG A 201 -3.79 -1.77 -15.05
N GLN A 202 -3.20 -1.82 -13.87
CA GLN A 202 -1.77 -2.08 -13.65
C GLN A 202 -1.34 -3.41 -14.28
N LEU A 203 -2.22 -4.42 -14.28
CA LEU A 203 -2.00 -5.68 -14.98
C LEU A 203 -2.67 -5.71 -16.37
N TYR A 204 -3.88 -5.17 -16.48
CA TYR A 204 -4.68 -5.31 -17.71
C TYR A 204 -4.09 -4.58 -18.92
N TYR A 205 -3.60 -3.35 -18.75
CA TYR A 205 -3.07 -2.57 -19.89
C TYR A 205 -1.77 -3.18 -20.43
N PRO A 206 -0.80 -3.56 -19.58
CA PRO A 206 0.34 -4.37 -20.01
C PRO A 206 -0.04 -5.69 -20.68
N TYR A 207 -1.01 -6.42 -20.12
CA TYR A 207 -1.51 -7.67 -20.69
C TYR A 207 -2.04 -7.47 -22.13
N ARG A 208 -2.93 -6.49 -22.33
CA ARG A 208 -3.50 -6.18 -23.67
C ARG A 208 -2.42 -5.77 -24.66
N LEU A 209 -1.43 -4.99 -24.23
CA LEU A 209 -0.29 -4.59 -25.04
C LEU A 209 0.51 -5.82 -25.51
N TRP A 210 0.97 -6.64 -24.58
CA TRP A 210 1.89 -7.74 -24.89
C TRP A 210 1.23 -8.93 -25.55
N ARG A 211 -0.08 -9.16 -25.32
CA ARG A 211 -0.84 -10.23 -25.98
C ARG A 211 -0.81 -10.14 -27.52
N THR A 212 -0.60 -8.94 -28.07
CA THR A 212 -0.46 -8.73 -29.53
C THR A 212 0.97 -8.89 -30.04
N LYS A 213 1.97 -8.92 -29.14
CA LYS A 213 3.40 -8.93 -29.46
C LYS A 213 4.07 -10.29 -29.28
N VAL A 214 3.51 -11.15 -28.43
CA VAL A 214 4.10 -12.46 -28.12
C VAL A 214 3.12 -13.60 -28.46
N LYS A 215 3.69 -14.78 -28.72
CA LYS A 215 2.93 -16.02 -28.96
C LYS A 215 2.82 -16.90 -27.72
N LYS A 216 3.75 -16.75 -26.76
CA LYS A 216 3.73 -17.47 -25.49
C LYS A 216 2.54 -17.01 -24.64
N PRO A 217 2.00 -17.87 -23.77
CA PRO A 217 1.06 -17.44 -22.75
C PRO A 217 1.67 -16.36 -21.87
N ILE A 218 0.83 -15.44 -21.39
CA ILE A 218 1.23 -14.36 -20.49
C ILE A 218 0.71 -14.69 -19.09
N ARG A 219 1.61 -14.70 -18.11
CA ARG A 219 1.29 -14.82 -16.68
C ARG A 219 1.39 -13.44 -16.04
N LEU A 220 0.43 -13.09 -15.19
CA LEU A 220 0.34 -11.78 -14.57
C LEU A 220 0.57 -11.93 -13.07
N VAL A 221 1.60 -11.28 -12.55
CA VAL A 221 1.97 -11.36 -11.14
C VAL A 221 1.86 -9.98 -10.51
N PHE A 222 1.12 -9.89 -9.42
CA PHE A 222 1.17 -8.74 -8.54
C PHE A 222 2.03 -9.12 -7.33
N CYS A 223 3.05 -8.31 -7.03
CA CYS A 223 3.98 -8.56 -5.93
C CYS A 223 3.90 -7.40 -4.93
N VAL A 224 3.64 -7.71 -3.66
CA VAL A 224 3.76 -6.75 -2.56
C VAL A 224 4.95 -7.16 -1.70
N TYR A 225 5.99 -6.33 -1.66
CA TYR A 225 7.12 -6.52 -0.75
C TYR A 225 7.07 -5.47 0.35
N SER A 226 6.78 -5.89 1.58
CA SER A 226 6.78 -5.00 2.74
C SER A 226 7.10 -5.82 3.98
N ASN A 227 7.75 -5.19 4.95
CA ASN A 227 8.14 -5.85 6.20
C ASN A 227 8.94 -7.13 5.94
N MET A 228 9.86 -7.11 4.98
CA MET A 228 10.72 -8.26 4.58
C MET A 228 9.96 -9.53 4.13
N ILE A 229 8.71 -9.38 3.72
CA ILE A 229 7.87 -10.45 3.20
C ILE A 229 7.44 -10.13 1.77
N TYR A 230 7.70 -11.06 0.85
CA TYR A 230 7.19 -11.06 -0.51
C TYR A 230 5.83 -11.74 -0.55
N ARG A 231 4.82 -11.04 -1.05
CA ARG A 231 3.46 -11.57 -1.23
C ARG A 231 3.16 -11.57 -2.72
N LEU A 232 3.07 -12.76 -3.31
CA LEU A 232 2.83 -12.92 -4.74
C LEU A 232 1.40 -13.38 -4.98
N PHE A 233 0.77 -12.74 -5.96
CA PHE A 233 -0.58 -13.03 -6.41
C PHE A 233 -0.54 -13.21 -7.92
N GLU A 234 -0.89 -14.40 -8.41
CA GLU A 234 -1.03 -14.64 -9.84
C GLU A 234 -2.47 -14.37 -10.25
N TYR A 235 -2.65 -13.57 -11.29
CA TYR A 235 -3.95 -13.25 -11.86
C TYR A 235 -4.04 -13.68 -13.32
N ARG A 236 -5.27 -13.90 -13.78
CA ARG A 236 -5.60 -14.06 -15.20
C ARG A 236 -6.85 -13.27 -15.55
N PHE A 237 -7.07 -13.04 -16.84
CA PHE A 237 -8.35 -12.53 -17.36
C PHE A 237 -9.06 -13.67 -18.09
N ALA A 238 -10.21 -14.12 -17.57
CA ALA A 238 -10.99 -15.20 -18.17
C ALA A 238 -11.48 -14.82 -19.58
N ASP A 239 -11.79 -13.53 -19.79
CA ASP A 239 -12.08 -12.94 -21.09
C ASP A 239 -11.15 -11.75 -21.34
N PRO A 240 -10.22 -11.83 -22.31
CA PRO A 240 -9.31 -10.73 -22.63
C PRO A 240 -9.99 -9.41 -22.99
N GLU A 241 -11.23 -9.43 -23.45
CA GLU A 241 -12.00 -8.23 -23.82
C GLU A 241 -12.90 -7.72 -22.68
N ASN A 242 -12.91 -8.40 -21.53
CA ASN A 242 -13.60 -7.98 -20.32
C ASN A 242 -12.59 -7.65 -19.21
N TYR A 243 -12.47 -6.35 -18.90
CA TYR A 243 -11.62 -5.82 -17.83
C TYR A 243 -11.98 -6.39 -16.46
N SER A 244 -13.26 -6.67 -16.23
CA SER A 244 -13.79 -7.17 -14.96
C SER A 244 -13.69 -8.70 -14.82
N SER A 245 -13.15 -9.39 -15.83
CA SER A 245 -12.94 -10.85 -15.80
C SER A 245 -11.64 -11.28 -15.09
N ILE A 246 -11.03 -10.39 -14.31
CA ILE A 246 -9.83 -10.71 -13.54
C ILE A 246 -10.15 -11.78 -12.49
N GLU A 247 -9.31 -12.80 -12.41
CA GLU A 247 -9.43 -13.91 -11.47
C GLU A 247 -8.08 -14.18 -10.81
N LEU A 248 -8.10 -14.36 -9.49
CA LEU A 248 -6.95 -14.83 -8.74
C LEU A 248 -6.73 -16.32 -9.02
N VAL A 249 -5.52 -16.69 -9.43
CA VAL A 249 -5.12 -18.05 -9.79
C VAL A 249 -4.47 -18.73 -8.59
N GLN A 250 -3.49 -18.08 -7.97
CA GLN A 250 -2.78 -18.60 -6.80
C GLN A 250 -2.12 -17.46 -6.00
N THR A 251 -1.81 -17.77 -4.75
CA THR A 251 -1.08 -16.89 -3.82
C THR A 251 0.03 -17.65 -3.13
N LYS A 252 1.09 -16.93 -2.77
CA LYS A 252 2.11 -17.46 -1.87
C LYS A 252 2.90 -16.34 -1.22
N ASN A 253 3.23 -16.54 0.06
CA ASN A 253 4.06 -15.64 0.85
C ASN A 253 5.47 -16.22 0.99
N TYR A 254 6.48 -15.37 0.86
CA TYR A 254 7.89 -15.74 1.01
C TYR A 254 8.60 -14.76 1.94
N SER A 255 9.57 -15.27 2.69
CA SER A 255 10.58 -14.43 3.34
C SER A 255 11.98 -14.97 3.08
N LEU A 256 12.95 -14.07 3.07
CA LEU A 256 14.37 -14.39 3.03
C LEU A 256 14.95 -14.57 4.44
N GLN A 257 14.14 -14.31 5.47
CA GLN A 257 14.55 -14.33 6.87
C GLN A 257 13.62 -15.24 7.68
N ASP A 258 14.05 -15.59 8.90
CA ASP A 258 13.20 -16.29 9.85
C ASP A 258 12.10 -15.34 10.37
N THR A 259 10.85 -15.68 10.07
CA THR A 259 9.66 -14.92 10.50
C THR A 259 9.00 -15.50 11.74
N SER A 260 9.50 -16.61 12.28
CA SER A 260 8.86 -17.30 13.39
C SER A 260 8.99 -16.51 14.69
N ILE A 261 7.85 -16.13 15.26
CA ILE A 261 7.76 -15.45 16.55
C ILE A 261 6.78 -16.22 17.43
N SER A 262 7.24 -16.72 18.57
CA SER A 262 6.39 -17.43 19.53
C SER A 262 5.73 -16.46 20.53
N LEU A 263 4.62 -16.91 21.13
CA LEU A 263 3.99 -16.16 22.22
C LEU A 263 4.91 -16.01 23.44
N GLU A 264 5.78 -16.99 23.70
CA GLU A 264 6.74 -16.91 24.82
C GLU A 264 7.79 -15.82 24.59
N GLU A 265 8.24 -15.63 23.35
CA GLU A 265 9.14 -14.50 23.01
C GLU A 265 8.44 -13.15 23.18
N LEU A 266 7.15 -13.04 22.83
CA LEU A 266 6.38 -11.82 23.09
C LEU A 266 6.22 -11.55 24.60
N LYS A 267 5.99 -12.59 25.40
CA LYS A 267 5.93 -12.48 26.87
C LYS A 267 7.29 -12.07 27.46
N GLU A 268 8.39 -12.59 26.93
CA GLU A 268 9.73 -12.19 27.34
C GLU A 268 9.97 -10.69 27.04
N VAL A 269 9.62 -10.23 25.83
CA VAL A 269 9.67 -8.80 25.49
C VAL A 269 8.84 -7.98 26.48
N ARG A 270 7.62 -8.41 26.80
CA ARG A 270 6.76 -7.72 27.77
C ARG A 270 7.41 -7.66 29.16
N GLN A 271 8.03 -8.73 29.65
CA GLN A 271 8.70 -8.78 30.95
C GLN A 271 9.90 -7.83 31.03
N LEU A 272 10.64 -7.70 29.93
CA LEU A 272 11.83 -6.85 29.84
C LEU A 272 11.50 -5.38 29.52
N THR A 273 10.25 -5.08 29.16
CA THR A 273 9.81 -3.74 28.77
C THR A 273 9.06 -3.05 29.92
N PRO A 274 9.69 -2.10 30.63
CA PRO A 274 8.98 -1.31 31.63
C PRO A 274 8.04 -0.32 30.96
N VAL A 275 6.86 -0.12 31.55
CA VAL A 275 5.95 0.97 31.19
C VAL A 275 6.62 2.30 31.50
N ARG A 276 6.62 3.22 30.54
CA ARG A 276 7.27 4.54 30.62
C ARG A 276 6.31 5.70 30.58
N THR A 277 5.10 5.50 30.07
CA THR A 277 4.09 6.56 29.98
C THR A 277 2.67 5.99 30.09
N ASP A 278 1.79 6.78 30.69
CA ASP A 278 0.34 6.57 30.79
C ASP A 278 -0.42 7.18 29.59
N ASP A 279 0.30 7.87 28.70
CA ASP A 279 -0.24 8.64 27.57
C ASP A 279 -1.29 9.70 27.93
N ALA A 280 -1.34 10.19 29.16
CA ALA A 280 -2.30 11.21 29.59
C ALA A 280 -2.07 12.60 28.96
N MET A 281 -1.15 12.71 27.98
CA MET A 281 -0.81 13.89 27.17
C MET A 281 -0.41 15.16 27.96
N LYS A 282 -0.12 15.06 29.27
CA LYS A 282 0.19 16.23 30.11
C LYS A 282 1.54 16.85 29.78
N ASP A 283 2.53 16.02 29.49
CA ASP A 283 3.93 16.43 29.34
C ASP A 283 4.46 16.23 27.90
N THR A 284 3.57 16.12 26.91
CA THR A 284 3.94 15.89 25.51
C THR A 284 2.99 16.59 24.54
N ASP A 285 3.53 17.08 23.44
CA ASP A 285 2.77 17.60 22.30
C ASP A 285 2.40 16.49 21.29
N ILE A 286 2.84 15.26 21.54
CA ILE A 286 2.52 14.11 20.70
C ILE A 286 1.08 13.67 21.00
N PRO A 287 0.17 13.70 20.02
CA PRO A 287 -1.18 13.19 20.23
C PRO A 287 -1.14 11.68 20.44
N PHE A 288 -2.10 11.13 21.20
CA PHE A 288 -2.34 9.69 21.23
C PHE A 288 -2.51 9.14 19.80
N ILE A 289 -2.40 7.83 19.60
CA ILE A 289 -2.39 7.27 18.25
C ILE A 289 -3.76 7.36 17.56
N GLN A 290 -3.73 7.41 16.24
CA GLN A 290 -4.93 7.40 15.40
C GLN A 290 -4.74 6.68 14.05
N ALA A 291 -3.63 5.96 13.93
CA ALA A 291 -3.26 5.18 12.77
C ALA A 291 -3.56 3.71 13.08
N ASN A 292 -4.46 3.07 12.34
CA ASN A 292 -4.92 1.72 12.66
C ASN A 292 -3.94 0.62 12.21
N SER A 293 -3.07 0.91 11.25
CA SER A 293 -2.23 -0.10 10.59
C SER A 293 -0.76 0.06 10.97
N MET A 294 -0.22 -0.89 11.73
CA MET A 294 1.22 -0.98 11.97
C MET A 294 1.99 -1.27 10.67
N GLU A 295 1.41 -2.05 9.75
CA GLU A 295 2.01 -2.32 8.42
C GLU A 295 2.31 -1.03 7.65
N ARG A 296 1.39 -0.05 7.69
CA ARG A 296 1.60 1.25 7.05
C ARG A 296 2.67 2.10 7.76
N ILE A 297 2.83 1.97 9.08
CA ILE A 297 3.91 2.63 9.84
C ILE A 297 5.26 2.00 9.47
N ILE A 298 5.31 0.67 9.35
CA ILE A 298 6.50 -0.06 8.90
C ILE A 298 6.84 0.30 7.44
N SER A 299 5.84 0.39 6.55
CA SER A 299 6.05 0.84 5.17
C SER A 299 6.69 2.24 5.13
N LEU A 300 6.25 3.17 6.00
CA LEU A 300 6.86 4.49 6.13
C LEU A 300 8.28 4.42 6.69
N LEU A 301 8.53 3.58 7.70
CA LEU A 301 9.87 3.35 8.24
C LEU A 301 10.84 2.88 7.13
N GLU A 302 10.40 1.93 6.30
CA GLU A 302 11.19 1.36 5.20
C GLU A 302 11.46 2.39 4.09
N ASN A 303 10.44 3.14 3.69
CA ASN A 303 10.55 4.11 2.60
C ASN A 303 11.28 5.40 2.99
N MET A 304 11.28 5.80 4.28
CA MET A 304 11.98 6.99 4.76
C MET A 304 13.46 6.74 5.11
N TYR A 305 13.92 5.48 5.08
CA TYR A 305 15.32 5.18 5.32
C TYR A 305 16.20 5.82 4.22
N GLU A 306 17.15 6.67 4.63
CA GLU A 306 18.01 7.48 3.75
C GLU A 306 17.28 8.45 2.80
N ASN A 307 15.95 8.54 2.90
CA ASN A 307 15.13 9.38 2.04
C ASN A 307 14.07 10.16 2.86
N PRO A 308 14.46 11.27 3.53
CA PRO A 308 13.51 12.14 4.21
C PRO A 308 12.43 12.66 3.27
N MET A 309 11.17 12.67 3.72
CA MET A 309 10.03 13.00 2.87
C MET A 309 9.22 14.18 3.39
N THR A 310 8.78 15.04 2.48
CA THR A 310 7.74 16.02 2.77
C THR A 310 6.40 15.32 3.07
N SER A 311 5.49 15.99 3.77
CA SER A 311 4.12 15.48 3.98
C SER A 311 3.40 15.20 2.66
N GLN A 312 3.73 15.93 1.59
CA GLN A 312 3.18 15.66 0.26
C GLN A 312 3.70 14.34 -0.32
N GLN A 313 5.01 14.09 -0.24
CA GLN A 313 5.60 12.83 -0.70
C GLN A 313 5.08 11.64 0.10
N ILE A 314 4.90 11.78 1.42
CA ILE A 314 4.26 10.73 2.25
C ILE A 314 2.83 10.47 1.78
N ALA A 315 2.06 11.53 1.52
CA ALA A 315 0.69 11.39 1.06
C ALA A 315 0.61 10.70 -0.31
N GLU A 316 1.54 11.01 -1.21
CA GLU A 316 1.65 10.38 -2.53
C GLU A 316 2.12 8.92 -2.46
N LEU A 317 3.13 8.61 -1.63
CA LEU A 317 3.63 7.24 -1.45
C LEU A 317 2.57 6.32 -0.88
N MET A 318 1.87 6.78 0.16
CA MET A 318 0.92 5.97 0.91
C MET A 318 -0.50 6.04 0.35
N ASP A 319 -0.70 6.78 -0.75
CA ASP A 319 -2.01 7.02 -1.33
C ASP A 319 -2.99 7.64 -0.30
N PHE A 320 -2.47 8.44 0.63
CA PHE A 320 -3.22 9.07 1.71
C PHE A 320 -3.86 10.38 1.25
N ASP A 321 -5.03 10.68 1.84
CA ASP A 321 -5.43 12.08 1.94
C ASP A 321 -4.45 12.83 2.88
N PRO A 322 -4.24 14.15 2.70
CA PRO A 322 -3.26 14.89 3.50
C PRO A 322 -3.43 14.78 5.02
N ARG A 323 -4.63 14.51 5.55
CA ARG A 323 -4.85 14.33 7.00
C ARG A 323 -4.34 12.98 7.49
N GLN A 324 -4.47 11.93 6.69
CA GLN A 324 -3.95 10.62 7.04
C GLN A 324 -2.43 10.60 7.14
N SER A 325 -1.72 11.37 6.30
CA SER A 325 -0.28 11.57 6.41
C SER A 325 0.14 12.02 7.82
N ASP A 326 -0.60 12.96 8.41
CA ASP A 326 -0.30 13.46 9.77
C ASP A 326 -0.58 12.40 10.85
N TYR A 327 -1.64 11.59 10.69
CA TYR A 327 -1.93 10.51 11.64
C TYR A 327 -0.83 9.44 11.69
N TYR A 328 -0.33 9.02 10.53
CA TYR A 328 0.74 8.02 10.45
C TYR A 328 2.11 8.60 10.84
N TYR A 329 2.39 9.86 10.53
CA TYR A 329 3.55 10.57 11.06
C TYR A 329 3.54 10.59 12.60
N ASN A 330 2.44 11.05 13.20
CA ASN A 330 2.33 11.16 14.65
C ASN A 330 2.39 9.78 15.33
N ALA A 331 1.90 8.72 14.69
CA ALA A 331 2.02 7.36 15.18
C ALA A 331 3.48 6.85 15.23
N GLY A 332 4.29 7.13 14.21
CA GLY A 332 5.72 6.80 14.30
C GLY A 332 6.50 7.74 15.23
N ARG A 333 6.06 8.99 15.41
CA ARG A 333 6.59 9.89 16.44
C ARG A 333 6.27 9.40 17.85
N TYR A 334 5.06 8.87 18.06
CA TYR A 334 4.63 8.24 19.31
C TYR A 334 5.54 7.08 19.72
N LEU A 335 6.00 6.27 18.76
CA LEU A 335 7.01 5.22 18.98
C LEU A 335 8.46 5.72 19.01
N GLY A 336 8.70 7.04 18.91
CA GLY A 336 10.04 7.63 18.85
C GLY A 336 10.82 7.33 17.55
N LEU A 337 10.16 6.83 16.50
CA LEU A 337 10.78 6.43 15.24
C LEU A 337 10.95 7.61 14.27
N PHE A 338 10.01 8.55 14.27
CA PHE A 338 9.96 9.66 13.31
C PHE A 338 10.15 11.02 13.97
N GLU A 339 10.73 11.95 13.23
CA GLU A 339 10.88 13.35 13.62
C GLU A 339 10.72 14.29 12.42
N LYS A 340 10.43 15.57 12.69
CA LYS A 340 10.46 16.62 11.68
C LYS A 340 11.78 17.35 11.72
N ARG A 341 12.46 17.44 10.58
CA ARG A 341 13.68 18.22 10.37
C ARG A 341 13.40 19.38 9.42
N LYS A 342 14.14 20.47 9.59
CA LYS A 342 14.10 21.60 8.67
C LYS A 342 15.37 21.59 7.82
N GLU A 343 15.23 21.31 6.54
CA GLU A 343 16.32 21.25 5.57
C GLU A 343 15.99 22.18 4.39
N GLU A 344 16.91 23.06 4.03
CA GLU A 344 16.76 24.03 2.92
C GLU A 344 15.43 24.84 2.95
N GLY A 345 14.93 25.11 4.16
CA GLY A 345 13.67 25.85 4.36
C GLY A 345 12.39 25.02 4.23
N GLN A 346 12.49 23.72 3.93
CA GLN A 346 11.38 22.77 3.91
C GLN A 346 11.31 21.95 5.20
N ILE A 347 10.10 21.54 5.58
CA ILE A 347 9.88 20.62 6.70
C ILE A 347 9.81 19.21 6.13
N LEU A 348 10.77 18.38 6.52
CA LEU A 348 10.88 16.98 6.13
C LEU A 348 10.59 16.08 7.32
N THR A 349 9.93 14.97 7.06
CA THR A 349 9.81 13.86 8.00
C THR A 349 10.99 12.93 7.77
N ALA A 350 11.69 12.57 8.85
CA ALA A 350 12.87 11.73 8.81
C ALA A 350 12.83 10.69 9.93
N LEU A 351 13.65 9.64 9.80
CA LEU A 351 13.89 8.69 10.88
C LEU A 351 14.77 9.30 11.96
N THR A 352 14.40 9.08 13.22
CA THR A 352 15.27 9.32 14.37
C THR A 352 16.44 8.32 14.38
N ALA A 353 17.40 8.52 15.27
CA ALA A 353 18.47 7.53 15.49
C ALA A 353 17.90 6.15 15.93
N LEU A 354 16.77 6.13 16.64
CA LEU A 354 16.06 4.89 16.98
C LEU A 354 15.42 4.29 15.72
N GLY A 355 14.73 5.09 14.92
CA GLY A 355 14.12 4.64 13.66
C GLY A 355 15.15 3.99 12.72
N GLN A 356 16.30 4.61 12.53
CA GLN A 356 17.39 4.04 11.71
C GLN A 356 17.91 2.71 12.27
N LYS A 357 18.03 2.58 13.60
CA LYS A 357 18.43 1.31 14.23
C LYS A 357 17.38 0.22 14.02
N VAL A 358 16.11 0.54 14.22
CA VAL A 358 15.00 -0.42 14.05
C VAL A 358 14.91 -0.90 12.61
N PHE A 359 15.08 -0.01 11.62
CA PHE A 359 15.10 -0.41 10.21
C PHE A 359 16.20 -1.44 9.90
N LYS A 360 17.40 -1.30 10.47
CA LYS A 360 18.52 -2.19 10.18
C LYS A 360 18.44 -3.57 10.85
N LEU A 361 17.46 -3.79 11.72
CA LEU A 361 17.23 -5.10 12.33
C LEU A 361 16.62 -6.06 11.31
N ASN A 362 16.99 -7.34 11.40
CA ASN A 362 16.29 -8.40 10.69
C ASN A 362 14.83 -8.49 11.13
N TYR A 363 14.02 -9.24 10.39
CA TYR A 363 12.58 -9.31 10.54
C TYR A 363 12.17 -9.53 12.00
N LYS A 364 12.67 -10.61 12.61
CA LYS A 364 12.29 -11.04 13.95
C LYS A 364 12.68 -10.02 15.01
N GLU A 365 13.94 -9.59 15.01
CA GLU A 365 14.45 -8.58 15.95
C GLU A 365 13.70 -7.25 15.79
N ARG A 366 13.40 -6.86 14.55
CA ARG A 366 12.63 -5.66 14.23
C ARG A 366 11.22 -5.75 14.81
N GLN A 367 10.51 -6.85 14.57
CA GLN A 367 9.14 -7.02 15.09
C GLN A 367 9.13 -6.97 16.62
N LEU A 368 10.01 -7.73 17.28
CA LEU A 368 10.12 -7.75 18.74
C LEU A 368 10.49 -6.36 19.30
N LYS A 369 11.36 -5.61 18.60
CA LYS A 369 11.70 -4.25 19.00
C LYS A 369 10.51 -3.30 18.85
N LEU A 370 9.74 -3.38 17.77
CA LEU A 370 8.52 -2.61 17.59
C LEU A 370 7.48 -2.94 18.66
N VAL A 371 7.29 -4.22 18.98
CA VAL A 371 6.45 -4.67 20.11
C VAL A 371 6.92 -4.03 21.41
N SER A 372 8.23 -4.04 21.70
CA SER A 372 8.77 -3.39 22.90
C SER A 372 8.41 -1.91 22.96
N LEU A 373 8.50 -1.19 21.84
CA LEU A 373 8.19 0.25 21.80
C LEU A 373 6.71 0.51 22.05
N ILE A 374 5.83 -0.36 21.55
CA ILE A 374 4.38 -0.29 21.82
C ILE A 374 4.10 -0.57 23.31
N LEU A 375 4.76 -1.57 23.89
CA LEU A 375 4.54 -1.99 25.28
C LEU A 375 5.18 -1.06 26.33
N GLU A 376 5.97 -0.05 25.91
CA GLU A 376 6.37 1.05 26.80
C GLU A 376 5.17 1.93 27.22
N HIS A 377 4.01 1.80 26.57
CA HIS A 377 2.79 2.55 26.85
C HIS A 377 1.77 1.73 27.66
N GLU A 378 1.28 2.28 28.77
CA GLU A 378 0.50 1.58 29.80
C GLU A 378 -0.71 0.82 29.22
N ILE A 379 -1.51 1.49 28.38
CA ILE A 379 -2.72 0.89 27.78
C ILE A 379 -2.40 -0.39 26.98
N PHE A 380 -1.28 -0.42 26.26
CA PHE A 380 -0.89 -1.58 25.47
C PHE A 380 -0.33 -2.70 26.34
N ALA A 381 0.44 -2.35 27.37
CA ALA A 381 0.98 -3.30 28.33
C ALA A 381 -0.14 -4.02 29.09
N GLU A 382 -1.14 -3.29 29.60
CA GLU A 382 -2.28 -3.87 30.32
C GLU A 382 -3.11 -4.80 29.44
N PHE A 383 -3.43 -4.38 28.21
CA PHE A 383 -4.16 -5.25 27.28
C PHE A 383 -3.32 -6.45 26.84
N PHE A 384 -2.01 -6.30 26.66
CA PHE A 384 -1.14 -7.43 26.35
C PHE A 384 -1.17 -8.47 27.47
N ASP A 385 -1.05 -8.05 28.72
CA ASP A 385 -1.09 -8.94 29.88
C ASP A 385 -2.44 -9.69 29.95
N GLN A 386 -3.56 -8.96 29.80
CA GLN A 386 -4.89 -9.55 29.75
C GLN A 386 -5.04 -10.59 28.62
N MET A 387 -4.58 -10.26 27.41
CA MET A 387 -4.67 -11.17 26.26
C MET A 387 -3.77 -12.39 26.44
N ALA A 388 -2.58 -12.22 27.01
CA ALA A 388 -1.63 -13.31 27.26
C ALA A 388 -2.15 -14.32 28.30
N GLU A 389 -2.96 -13.87 29.27
CA GLU A 389 -3.60 -14.72 30.27
C GLU A 389 -4.88 -15.40 29.74
N THR A 390 -5.73 -14.65 29.04
CA THR A 390 -7.07 -15.12 28.65
C THR A 390 -7.14 -15.74 27.25
N GLY A 391 -6.17 -15.44 26.39
CA GLY A 391 -6.19 -15.78 24.95
C GLY A 391 -7.23 -15.02 24.13
N GLY A 392 -7.99 -14.10 24.75
CA GLY A 392 -9.08 -13.36 24.10
C GLY A 392 -8.70 -11.91 23.83
N PHE A 393 -9.05 -11.39 22.66
CA PHE A 393 -8.89 -9.97 22.35
C PHE A 393 -9.86 -9.10 23.16
N PRO A 394 -9.44 -7.91 23.61
CA PRO A 394 -10.36 -6.97 24.25
C PRO A 394 -11.40 -6.50 23.24
N ASP A 395 -12.65 -6.40 23.71
CA ASP A 395 -13.70 -5.78 22.92
C ASP A 395 -13.50 -4.27 22.83
N LYS A 396 -14.23 -3.64 21.90
CA LYS A 396 -14.08 -2.21 21.63
C LYS A 396 -14.57 -1.36 22.80
N GLU A 397 -15.48 -1.84 23.64
CA GLU A 397 -16.00 -1.10 24.78
C GLU A 397 -14.98 -1.08 25.93
N GLY A 398 -14.35 -2.23 26.21
CA GLY A 398 -13.24 -2.37 27.15
C GLY A 398 -12.09 -1.43 26.82
N ILE A 399 -11.66 -1.39 25.55
CA ILE A 399 -10.63 -0.44 25.09
C ILE A 399 -11.04 1.01 25.37
N GLN A 400 -12.29 1.38 25.07
CA GLN A 400 -12.75 2.75 25.30
C GLN A 400 -12.79 3.11 26.79
N ASN A 401 -13.20 2.18 27.65
CA ASN A 401 -13.24 2.39 29.10
C ASN A 401 -11.84 2.57 29.67
N GLU A 402 -10.88 1.79 29.20
CA GLU A 402 -9.48 1.90 29.61
C GLU A 402 -8.86 3.24 29.16
N MET A 403 -9.13 3.65 27.91
CA MET A 403 -8.74 4.97 27.42
C MET A 403 -9.30 6.12 28.25
N ARG A 404 -10.54 6.00 28.76
CA ARG A 404 -11.14 6.99 29.67
C ARG A 404 -10.44 7.00 31.02
N ARG A 405 -10.14 5.82 31.58
CA ARG A 405 -9.43 5.69 32.87
C ARG A 405 -8.05 6.34 32.82
N LEU A 406 -7.31 6.11 31.75
CA LEU A 406 -5.97 6.65 31.52
C LEU A 406 -5.96 8.09 30.99
N HIS A 407 -7.12 8.65 30.63
CA HIS A 407 -7.26 10.00 30.10
C HIS A 407 -6.41 10.27 28.85
N VAL A 408 -6.21 9.25 27.99
CA VAL A 408 -5.28 9.33 26.85
C VAL A 408 -5.74 10.28 25.74
N CYS A 409 -7.03 10.62 25.68
CA CYS A 409 -7.58 11.60 24.75
C CYS A 409 -8.96 12.10 25.20
N GLY A 410 -9.45 13.18 24.57
CA GLY A 410 -10.80 13.69 24.82
C GLY A 410 -11.90 12.78 24.27
N GLU A 411 -13.08 12.79 24.93
CA GLU A 411 -14.22 11.88 24.67
C GLU A 411 -14.61 11.76 23.19
N GLY A 412 -14.66 12.89 22.47
CA GLY A 412 -15.02 12.91 21.04
C GLY A 412 -14.04 12.17 20.11
N GLN A 413 -12.87 11.78 20.60
CA GLN A 413 -11.86 11.04 19.84
C GLN A 413 -11.77 9.55 20.23
N ILE A 414 -12.38 9.14 21.34
CA ILE A 414 -12.21 7.81 21.94
C ILE A 414 -12.62 6.70 20.98
N VAL A 415 -13.83 6.75 20.42
CA VAL A 415 -14.36 5.70 19.53
C VAL A 415 -13.44 5.44 18.32
N ARG A 416 -12.89 6.51 17.75
CA ARG A 416 -12.00 6.43 16.59
C ARG A 416 -10.64 5.87 16.99
N ARG A 417 -10.03 6.41 18.05
CA ARG A 417 -8.68 6.02 18.53
C ARG A 417 -8.65 4.62 19.16
N ALA A 418 -9.74 4.15 19.75
CA ALA A 418 -9.90 2.77 20.21
C ALA A 418 -9.72 1.75 19.07
N SER A 419 -10.10 2.14 17.84
CA SER A 419 -9.87 1.30 16.65
C SER A 419 -8.38 1.17 16.32
N SER A 420 -7.58 2.19 16.65
CA SER A 420 -6.12 2.16 16.47
C SER A 420 -5.46 1.25 17.50
N VAL A 421 -5.85 1.36 18.78
CA VAL A 421 -5.39 0.46 19.84
C VAL A 421 -5.71 -1.00 19.46
N GLN A 422 -6.95 -1.28 19.07
CA GLN A 422 -7.34 -2.62 18.64
C GLN A 422 -6.53 -3.11 17.44
N GLY A 423 -6.26 -2.24 16.46
CA GLY A 423 -5.45 -2.59 15.29
C GLY A 423 -4.02 -3.00 15.64
N TRP A 424 -3.40 -2.28 16.57
CA TRP A 424 -2.02 -2.56 17.01
C TRP A 424 -1.95 -3.83 17.86
N LEU A 425 -2.92 -4.05 18.76
CA LEU A 425 -3.00 -5.30 19.53
C LEU A 425 -3.21 -6.52 18.61
N LYS A 426 -4.08 -6.41 17.60
CA LYS A 426 -4.26 -7.46 16.59
C LYS A 426 -2.98 -7.72 15.81
N TRP A 427 -2.23 -6.67 15.48
CA TRP A 427 -0.95 -6.81 14.79
C TRP A 427 0.06 -7.60 15.64
N ILE A 428 0.23 -7.27 16.92
CA ILE A 428 1.15 -7.99 17.83
C ILE A 428 0.85 -9.49 17.84
N PHE A 429 -0.41 -9.89 17.97
CA PHE A 429 -0.78 -11.31 18.01
C PHE A 429 -0.65 -12.02 16.67
N ARG A 430 -0.89 -11.32 15.56
CA ARG A 430 -0.72 -11.88 14.21
C ARG A 430 0.73 -12.27 13.92
N LEU A 431 1.72 -11.66 14.60
CA LEU A 431 3.12 -12.06 14.49
C LEU A 431 3.35 -13.54 14.84
N THR A 432 2.48 -14.13 15.67
CA THR A 432 2.57 -15.55 16.05
C THR A 432 1.93 -16.52 15.05
N GLN A 433 1.35 -15.99 13.97
CA GLN A 433 0.57 -16.73 12.98
C GLN A 433 1.19 -16.68 11.58
N LEU A 434 2.35 -16.04 11.44
CA LEU A 434 3.04 -15.85 10.16
C LEU A 434 3.84 -17.07 9.74
#